data_AF-A0A837E021-F1
#
_entry.id   AF-A0A837E021-F1
#
_cell.length_a   1.000
_cell.length_b   1.000
_cell.length_c   1.000
_cell.angle_alpha   90.00
_cell.angle_beta   90.00
_cell.angle_gamma   90.00
#
_symmetry.space_group_name_H-M   'P 1'
#
loop_
_entity.id
_entity.type
_entity.pdbx_description
1 polymer ?
#
loop_
_entity_poly.entity_id
_entity_poly.type
_entity_poly.pdbx_seq_one_letter_code
_entity_poly.pdbx_strand_id
1 'polypeptide(L)'
;MTEENKMTEEEQMQITMGLIINAGNAKAFAVEAITCAKNGDFEGAKAKLKNADQALVEAHNTQTGMLTQEAQGNHVNVTLLTVHSQDHLMNAITFLDLAKDLVDVYERVAELKN
;
A
#
# COMPACT_ATOMS: atom_id res chain seq x y z
N MET A 1 26.62 5.60 29.67
CA MET A 1 25.49 5.90 28.77
C MET A 1 25.58 4.91 27.63
N THR A 2 25.00 3.73 27.77
CA THR A 2 25.17 2.66 26.78
C THR A 2 23.92 1.79 26.82
N GLU A 3 23.32 1.61 25.64
CA GLU A 3 22.11 0.82 25.32
C GLU A 3 20.77 1.53 25.55
N GLU A 4 20.50 2.60 24.79
CA GLU A 4 19.11 3.08 24.60
C GLU A 4 18.59 2.61 23.23
N ASN A 5 17.50 1.82 23.27
CA ASN A 5 16.53 1.52 22.21
C ASN A 5 17.08 1.10 20.83
N LYS A 6 17.69 -0.09 20.76
CA LYS A 6 17.85 -0.79 19.48
C LYS A 6 16.60 -1.66 19.25
N MET A 7 15.87 -1.42 18.16
CA MET A 7 14.74 -2.27 17.73
C MET A 7 15.19 -3.72 17.62
N THR A 8 14.43 -4.64 18.21
CA THR A 8 14.73 -6.08 18.16
C THR A 8 14.45 -6.66 16.78
N GLU A 9 15.10 -7.78 16.44
CA GLU A 9 14.86 -8.48 15.18
C GLU A 9 13.40 -8.95 15.04
N GLU A 10 12.75 -9.32 16.16
CA GLU A 10 11.36 -9.73 16.20
C GLU A 10 10.41 -8.55 15.92
N GLU A 11 10.62 -7.40 16.57
CA GLU A 11 9.84 -6.17 16.29
C GLU A 11 9.97 -5.75 14.83
N GLN A 12 11.20 -5.79 14.29
CA GLN A 12 11.43 -5.46 12.89
C GLN A 12 10.72 -6.43 11.94
N MET A 13 10.71 -7.72 12.25
CA MET A 13 9.98 -8.72 11.48
C MET A 13 8.48 -8.44 11.49
N GLN A 14 7.90 -8.09 12.65
CA GLN A 14 6.48 -7.74 12.76
C GLN A 14 6.12 -6.50 11.92
N ILE A 15 6.94 -5.45 11.98
CA ILE A 15 6.77 -4.25 11.14
C ILE A 15 6.82 -4.61 9.65
N THR A 16 7.81 -5.41 9.27
CA THR A 16 8.01 -5.84 7.89
C THR A 16 6.85 -6.69 7.36
N MET A 17 6.33 -7.61 8.19
CA MET A 17 5.15 -8.41 7.83
C MET A 17 3.88 -7.57 7.74
N GLY A 18 3.68 -6.63 8.68
CA GLY A 18 2.55 -5.71 8.65
C GLY A 18 2.50 -4.89 7.36
N LEU A 19 3.65 -4.39 6.90
CA LEU A 19 3.78 -3.70 5.61
C LEU A 19 3.37 -4.59 4.44
N ILE A 20 3.88 -5.83 4.38
CA ILE A 20 3.58 -6.76 3.29
C ILE A 20 2.08 -7.06 3.24
N ILE A 21 1.46 -7.33 4.39
CA ILE A 21 0.03 -7.65 4.46
C ILE A 21 -0.82 -6.45 4.03
N ASN A 22 -0.55 -5.26 4.58
CA ASN A 22 -1.34 -4.08 4.27
C ASN A 22 -1.15 -3.60 2.83
N ALA A 23 0.09 -3.61 2.31
CA ALA A 23 0.35 -3.31 0.91
C ALA A 23 -0.29 -4.36 -0.03
N GLY A 24 -0.21 -5.64 0.32
CA GLY A 24 -0.85 -6.74 -0.41
C GLY A 24 -2.37 -6.56 -0.49
N ASN A 25 -3.01 -6.21 0.63
CA ASN A 25 -4.44 -5.93 0.70
C ASN A 25 -4.82 -4.71 -0.15
N ALA A 26 -4.05 -3.61 -0.06
CA ALA A 26 -4.27 -2.41 -0.86
C ALA A 26 -4.26 -2.74 -2.36
N LYS A 27 -3.26 -3.50 -2.81
CA LYS A 27 -3.16 -3.94 -4.20
C LYS A 27 -4.32 -4.86 -4.60
N ALA A 28 -4.71 -5.80 -3.75
CA ALA A 28 -5.85 -6.69 -4.03
C ALA A 28 -7.15 -5.91 -4.22
N PHE A 29 -7.44 -4.96 -3.33
CA PHE A 29 -8.61 -4.10 -3.47
C PHE A 29 -8.58 -3.23 -4.72
N ALA A 30 -7.41 -2.72 -5.12
CA ALA A 30 -7.26 -1.97 -6.38
C ALA A 30 -7.54 -2.85 -7.62
N VAL A 31 -7.10 -4.11 -7.62
CA VAL A 31 -7.44 -5.08 -8.69
C VAL A 31 -8.94 -5.36 -8.74
N GLU A 32 -9.56 -5.53 -7.57
CA GLU A 32 -11.01 -5.72 -7.46
C GLU A 32 -11.78 -4.50 -7.96
N ALA A 33 -11.32 -3.28 -7.66
CA ALA A 33 -11.94 -2.04 -8.14
C ALA A 33 -11.96 -1.97 -9.68
N ILE A 34 -10.83 -2.26 -10.33
CA ILE A 34 -10.74 -2.33 -11.79
C ILE A 34 -11.71 -3.38 -12.34
N THR A 35 -11.85 -4.51 -11.66
CA THR A 35 -12.76 -5.59 -12.08
C THR A 35 -14.22 -5.16 -11.98
N CYS A 36 -14.62 -4.48 -10.90
CA CYS A 36 -15.95 -3.87 -10.76
C CYS A 36 -16.23 -2.88 -11.90
N ALA A 37 -15.32 -1.94 -12.16
CA ALA A 37 -15.49 -0.93 -13.21
C ALA A 37 -15.58 -1.55 -14.62
N LYS A 38 -14.80 -2.59 -14.91
CA LYS A 38 -14.91 -3.37 -16.17
C LYS A 38 -16.30 -3.95 -16.39
N ASN A 39 -16.99 -4.31 -15.31
CA ASN A 39 -18.34 -4.87 -15.34
C ASN A 39 -19.45 -3.81 -15.28
N GLY A 40 -19.10 -2.51 -15.24
CA GLY A 40 -20.04 -1.40 -15.10
C GLY A 40 -20.49 -1.14 -13.66
N ASP A 41 -19.93 -1.83 -12.67
CA ASP A 41 -20.20 -1.61 -11.25
C ASP A 41 -19.29 -0.50 -10.69
N PHE A 42 -19.64 0.75 -10.98
CA PHE A 42 -18.84 1.90 -10.56
C PHE A 42 -18.95 2.22 -9.08
N GLU A 43 -20.08 1.91 -8.44
CA GLU A 43 -20.23 2.05 -6.99
C GLU A 43 -19.34 1.05 -6.24
N GLY A 44 -19.34 -0.21 -6.67
CA GLY A 44 -18.44 -1.22 -6.13
C GLY A 44 -16.97 -0.89 -6.38
N ALA A 45 -16.64 -0.36 -7.56
CA ALA A 45 -15.28 0.10 -7.86
C ALA A 45 -14.82 1.20 -6.88
N LYS A 46 -15.64 2.24 -6.67
CA LYS A 46 -15.36 3.34 -5.73
C LYS A 46 -15.21 2.84 -4.29
N ALA A 47 -16.06 1.90 -3.86
CA ALA A 47 -15.95 1.28 -2.55
C ALA A 47 -14.63 0.50 -2.37
N LYS A 48 -14.20 -0.25 -3.39
CA LYS A 48 -12.94 -0.99 -3.38
C LYS A 48 -11.72 -0.08 -3.40
N LEU A 49 -11.73 1.00 -4.19
CA LEU A 49 -10.67 2.03 -4.15
C LEU A 49 -10.52 2.64 -2.76
N LYS A 50 -11.63 2.92 -2.07
CA LYS A 50 -11.60 3.43 -0.70
C LYS A 50 -10.95 2.45 0.28
N ASN A 51 -11.28 1.16 0.18
CA ASN A 51 -10.65 0.12 0.99
C ASN A 51 -9.15 -0.01 0.69
N ALA A 52 -8.76 0.12 -0.59
CA ALA A 52 -7.37 0.13 -1.02
C ALA A 52 -6.60 1.31 -0.40
N ASP A 53 -7.15 2.53 -0.47
CA ASP A 53 -6.55 3.73 0.12
C ASP A 53 -6.37 3.56 1.64
N GLN A 54 -7.37 3.01 2.34
CA GLN A 54 -7.28 2.83 3.79
C GLN A 54 -6.16 1.85 4.18
N ALA A 55 -6.07 0.70 3.53
CA ALA A 55 -4.98 -0.25 3.76
C ALA A 55 -3.62 0.35 3.40
N LEU A 56 -3.57 1.15 2.34
CA LEU A 56 -2.34 1.82 1.90
C LEU A 56 -1.86 2.87 2.90
N VAL A 57 -2.77 3.67 3.48
CA VAL A 57 -2.43 4.67 4.50
C VAL A 57 -1.78 4.02 5.71
N GLU A 58 -2.28 2.86 6.16
CA GLU A 58 -1.68 2.12 7.28
C GLU A 58 -0.25 1.67 6.97
N ALA A 59 -0.02 1.11 5.79
CA ALA A 59 1.31 0.70 5.35
C ALA A 59 2.25 1.91 5.16
N HIS A 60 1.77 2.99 4.55
CA HIS A 60 2.54 4.21 4.30
C HIS A 60 2.95 4.93 5.60
N ASN A 61 2.07 4.96 6.61
CA ASN A 61 2.40 5.51 7.92
C ASN A 61 3.55 4.74 8.58
N THR A 62 3.54 3.41 8.43
CA THR A 62 4.62 2.54 8.92
C THR A 62 5.93 2.81 8.19
N GLN A 63 5.90 2.96 6.85
CA GLN A 63 7.07 3.34 6.05
C GLN A 63 7.63 4.71 6.45
N THR A 64 6.75 5.70 6.65
CA THR A 64 7.12 7.05 7.08
C THR A 64 7.81 7.02 8.45
N GLY A 65 7.31 6.18 9.37
CA GLY A 65 7.93 5.95 10.68
C GLY A 65 9.36 5.40 10.57
N MET A 66 9.59 4.40 9.71
CA MET A 66 10.94 3.86 9.49
C MET A 66 11.90 4.90 8.88
N LEU A 67 11.45 5.68 7.89
CA LEU A 67 12.26 6.75 7.30
C LEU A 67 12.60 7.85 8.32
N THR A 68 11.66 8.14 9.22
CA THR A 68 11.87 9.11 10.31
C THR A 68 12.93 8.60 11.30
N GLN A 69 12.89 7.32 11.66
CA GLN A 69 13.91 6.71 12.53
C GLN A 69 15.29 6.74 11.87
N GLU A 70 15.37 6.37 10.59
CA GLU A 70 16.60 6.41 9.80
C GLU A 70 17.21 7.82 9.78
N ALA A 71 16.38 8.86 9.54
CA ALA A 71 16.82 10.26 9.54
C ALA A 71 17.29 10.76 10.92
N GLN A 72 16.84 10.15 12.01
CA GLN A 72 17.28 10.43 13.37
C GLN A 72 18.59 9.70 13.75
N GLY A 73 19.15 8.89 12.85
CA GLY A 73 20.35 8.07 13.09
C GLY A 73 20.04 6.70 13.69
N ASN A 74 18.76 6.34 13.83
CA ASN A 74 18.32 5.02 14.28
C ASN A 74 18.19 4.11 13.06
N HIS A 75 19.33 3.59 12.60
CA HIS A 75 19.39 2.81 11.37
C HIS A 75 18.56 1.53 11.45
N VAL A 76 17.72 1.31 10.42
CA VAL A 76 16.98 0.05 10.26
C VAL A 76 17.91 -1.01 9.66
N ASN A 77 17.88 -2.23 10.19
CA ASN A 77 18.70 -3.32 9.65
C ASN A 77 18.17 -3.75 8.26
N VAL A 78 18.90 -3.46 7.19
CA VAL A 78 18.42 -3.80 5.84
C VAL A 78 18.55 -5.31 5.60
N THR A 79 17.41 -6.00 5.55
CA THR A 79 17.32 -7.42 5.16
C THR A 79 16.57 -7.57 3.83
N LEU A 80 16.65 -8.75 3.21
CA LEU A 80 15.85 -9.06 2.02
C LEU A 80 14.35 -8.84 2.27
N LEU A 81 13.87 -9.17 3.46
CA LEU A 81 12.47 -9.03 3.83
C LEU A 81 12.06 -7.56 3.96
N THR A 82 12.95 -6.72 4.52
CA THR A 82 12.76 -5.27 4.61
C THR A 82 12.71 -4.63 3.22
N VAL A 83 13.59 -5.03 2.30
CA VAL A 83 13.53 -4.56 0.91
C VAL A 83 12.22 -5.02 0.26
N HIS A 84 11.84 -6.29 0.44
CA HIS A 84 10.63 -6.85 -0.13
C HIS A 84 9.35 -6.15 0.37
N SER A 85 9.28 -5.76 1.64
CA SER A 85 8.12 -5.03 2.16
C SER A 85 7.98 -3.63 1.55
N GLN A 86 9.10 -2.95 1.32
CA GLN A 86 9.13 -1.66 0.62
C GLN A 86 8.70 -1.81 -0.84
N ASP A 87 9.16 -2.87 -1.53
CA ASP A 87 8.75 -3.16 -2.90
C ASP A 87 7.23 -3.40 -3.01
N HIS A 88 6.65 -4.17 -2.08
CA HIS A 88 5.20 -4.37 -2.02
C HIS A 88 4.44 -3.06 -1.85
N LEU A 89 4.90 -2.21 -0.94
CA LEU A 89 4.27 -0.92 -0.68
C LEU A 89 4.33 -0.01 -1.91
N MET A 90 5.51 0.22 -2.49
CA MET A 90 5.64 1.10 -3.65
C MET A 90 4.87 0.57 -4.87
N ASN A 91 4.80 -0.75 -5.04
CA ASN A 91 3.96 -1.38 -6.06
C ASN A 91 2.47 -1.13 -5.78
N ALA A 92 2.03 -1.26 -4.53
CA ALA A 92 0.64 -0.99 -4.16
C ALA A 92 0.24 0.47 -4.37
N ILE A 93 1.12 1.43 -4.03
CA ILE A 93 0.91 2.87 -4.29
C ILE A 93 0.70 3.09 -5.80
N THR A 94 1.68 2.69 -6.60
CA THR A 94 1.64 2.90 -8.05
C THR A 94 0.44 2.21 -8.70
N PHE A 95 0.09 1.02 -8.24
CA PHE A 95 -1.04 0.26 -8.78
C PHE A 95 -2.38 0.90 -8.40
N LEU A 96 -2.51 1.46 -7.20
CA LEU A 96 -3.73 2.16 -6.79
C LEU A 96 -3.92 3.45 -7.59
N ASP A 97 -2.87 4.23 -7.80
CA ASP A 97 -2.93 5.44 -8.64
C ASP A 97 -3.42 5.09 -10.06
N LEU A 98 -2.82 4.06 -10.66
CA LEU A 98 -3.26 3.58 -11.98
C LEU A 98 -4.69 3.01 -11.96
N ALA A 99 -5.09 2.34 -10.87
CA ALA A 99 -6.44 1.80 -10.74
C ALA A 99 -7.50 2.91 -10.70
N LYS A 100 -7.22 4.03 -10.02
CA LYS A 100 -8.10 5.22 -10.00
C LYS A 100 -8.31 5.75 -11.41
N ASP A 101 -7.22 6.04 -12.12
CA ASP A 101 -7.27 6.52 -13.51
C ASP A 101 -8.01 5.55 -14.44
N LEU A 102 -7.79 4.24 -14.27
CA LEU A 102 -8.42 3.24 -15.12
C LEU A 102 -9.92 3.09 -14.85
N VAL A 103 -10.35 3.19 -13.59
CA VAL A 103 -11.77 3.22 -13.22
C VAL A 103 -12.45 4.44 -13.85
N ASP A 104 -11.83 5.62 -13.78
CA ASP A 104 -12.34 6.85 -14.39
C ASP A 104 -12.47 6.71 -15.92
N VAL A 105 -11.49 6.07 -16.57
CA VAL A 105 -11.57 5.76 -18.01
C VAL A 105 -12.75 4.84 -18.32
N TYR A 106 -12.99 3.79 -17.53
CA TYR A 106 -14.13 2.90 -17.74
C TYR A 106 -15.47 3.62 -17.55
N GLU A 107 -15.59 4.52 -16.57
CA GLU A 107 -16.80 5.33 -16.32
C GLU A 107 -17.09 6.22 -17.54
N ARG A 108 -16.07 6.94 -18.04
CA ARG A 108 -16.23 7.80 -19.23
C ARG A 108 -16.54 7.03 -20.51
N VAL A 109 -15.96 5.84 -20.69
CA VAL A 109 -16.27 4.97 -21.84
C VAL A 109 -17.72 4.46 -21.77
N ALA A 110 -18.25 4.19 -20.58
CA ALA A 110 -19.65 3.80 -20.41
C ALA A 110 -20.62 4.95 -20.74
N GLU A 111 -20.29 6.19 -20.35
CA GLU A 111 -21.07 7.38 -20.71
C GLU A 111 -21.16 7.60 -22.23
N LEU A 112 -20.07 7.35 -22.98
CA LEU A 112 -20.04 7.51 -24.43
C LEU A 112 -20.83 6.44 -25.21
N LYS A 113 -21.20 5.33 -24.56
CA LYS A 113 -22.00 4.25 -25.17
C LYS A 113 -23.51 4.47 -25.02
N ASN A 114 -23.92 5.45 -24.21
CA ASN A 114 -25.30 5.88 -24.02
C ASN A 114 -25.63 7.09 -24.90
#